data_AF-A0A0H3ZZB2-F1
#
_entry.id   AF-A0A0H3ZZB2-F1
#
_cell.length_a   1.000
_cell.length_b   1.000
_cell.length_c   1.000
_cell.angle_alpha   90.00
_cell.angle_beta   90.00
_cell.angle_gamma   90.00
#
_symmetry.space_group_name_H-M   'P 1'
#
loop_
_entity.id
_entity.type
_entity.pdbx_description
1 polymer ?
#
loop_
_entity_poly.entity_id
_entity_poly.type
_entity_poly.pdbx_seq_one_letter_code
_entity_poly.pdbx_strand_id
1 'polypeptide(L)'
;MLIMVIQGGNGSARDNVISALTHFKNPRVVTIDVSFIASIERRIETLQQMLHKGWDVMNVVVGANSAQEIEYLRGVGAMFCNVHRHYPQHLLEIPGAIHRDDVLVSTWQYEESDVEVLSPDEAFSECLVRDRARRRKRQEVRHGHEVHCHQ
;
A
#
# COMPACT_ATOMS: atom_id res chain seq x y z
N MET A 1 7.69 7.01 6.98
CA MET A 1 6.85 5.81 6.96
C MET A 1 6.26 5.60 5.58
N LEU A 2 6.67 4.53 4.91
CA LEU A 2 6.06 4.03 3.68
C LEU A 2 5.15 2.85 4.05
N ILE A 3 3.91 2.86 3.54
CA ILE A 3 2.95 1.76 3.72
C ILE A 3 2.49 1.34 2.33
N MET A 4 2.68 0.07 2.01
CA MET A 4 2.21 -0.58 0.81
C MET A 4 1.18 -1.64 1.20
N VAL A 5 0.01 -1.63 0.60
CA VAL A 5 -1.04 -2.64 0.80
C VAL A 5 -1.06 -3.51 -0.44
N ILE A 6 -0.82 -4.81 -0.28
CA ILE A 6 -0.91 -5.74 -1.41
C ILE A 6 -2.31 -6.36 -1.41
N GLN A 7 -3.11 -5.97 -2.40
CA GLN A 7 -4.42 -6.56 -2.65
C GLN A 7 -4.29 -7.60 -3.76
N GLY A 8 -4.36 -8.87 -3.38
CA GLY A 8 -4.38 -10.01 -4.28
C GLY A 8 -5.12 -11.14 -3.60
N GLY A 9 -5.73 -12.01 -4.39
CA GLY A 9 -6.43 -13.20 -3.94
C GLY A 9 -5.54 -14.12 -3.10
N ASN A 10 -6.18 -15.11 -2.49
CA ASN A 10 -5.49 -16.14 -1.74
C ASN A 10 -4.58 -16.90 -2.72
N GLY A 11 -3.26 -16.83 -2.56
CA GLY A 11 -2.37 -17.67 -3.35
C GLY A 11 -0.94 -17.19 -3.55
N SER A 12 -0.20 -18.05 -4.24
CA SER A 12 1.21 -17.90 -4.64
C SER A 12 1.52 -16.58 -5.35
N ALA A 13 0.56 -16.02 -6.07
CA ALA A 13 0.68 -14.73 -6.76
C ALA A 13 1.08 -13.58 -5.80
N ARG A 14 0.34 -13.43 -4.70
CA ARG A 14 0.63 -12.41 -3.68
C ARG A 14 1.97 -12.69 -3.00
N ASP A 15 2.22 -13.95 -2.67
CA ASP A 15 3.44 -14.36 -1.97
C ASP A 15 4.69 -14.16 -2.84
N ASN A 16 4.58 -14.26 -4.17
CA ASN A 16 5.64 -13.91 -5.11
C ASN A 16 5.97 -12.41 -5.06
N VAL A 17 4.96 -11.53 -5.01
CA VAL A 17 5.18 -10.09 -4.87
C VAL A 17 5.87 -9.79 -3.54
N ILE A 18 5.36 -10.34 -2.43
CA ILE A 18 5.96 -10.16 -1.10
C ILE A 18 7.40 -10.65 -1.11
N SER A 19 7.65 -11.86 -1.63
CA SER A 19 8.97 -12.44 -1.76
C SER A 19 9.91 -11.50 -2.52
N ALA A 20 9.50 -11.02 -3.70
CA ALA A 20 10.29 -10.06 -4.48
C ALA A 20 10.63 -8.80 -3.67
N LEU A 21 9.68 -8.23 -2.93
CA LEU A 21 9.92 -7.05 -2.09
C LEU A 21 10.87 -7.33 -0.92
N THR A 22 10.77 -8.50 -0.28
CA THR A 22 11.63 -8.84 0.88
C THR A 22 13.11 -8.97 0.52
N HIS A 23 13.46 -9.11 -0.77
CA HIS A 23 14.85 -9.07 -1.23
C HIS A 23 15.48 -7.68 -1.12
N PHE A 24 14.69 -6.61 -0.94
CA PHE A 24 15.22 -5.28 -0.70
C PHE A 24 15.87 -5.19 0.68
N LYS A 25 17.17 -4.84 0.68
CA LYS A 25 17.92 -4.58 1.92
C LYS A 25 17.65 -3.21 2.52
N ASN A 26 17.22 -2.25 1.71
CA ASN A 26 16.88 -0.88 2.13
C ASN A 26 15.78 -0.30 1.21
N PRO A 27 14.60 0.06 1.73
CA PRO A 27 14.18 0.01 3.13
C PRO A 27 14.02 -1.44 3.62
N ARG A 28 14.11 -1.64 4.95
CA ARG A 28 13.77 -2.91 5.58
C ARG A 28 12.27 -3.17 5.39
N VAL A 29 11.93 -4.31 4.82
CA VAL A 29 10.53 -4.71 4.61
C VAL A 29 9.98 -5.39 5.85
N VAL A 30 8.84 -4.93 6.34
CA VAL A 30 8.08 -5.57 7.42
C VAL A 30 6.69 -5.92 6.88
N THR A 31 6.40 -7.21 6.80
CA THR A 31 5.08 -7.70 6.39
C THR A 31 4.14 -7.76 7.59
N ILE A 32 2.93 -7.20 7.43
CA ILE A 32 1.88 -7.16 8.44
C ILE A 32 0.66 -7.85 7.84
N ASP A 33 0.29 -9.00 8.40
CA ASP A 33 -0.93 -9.72 8.03
C ASP A 33 -1.87 -9.71 9.24
N VAL A 34 -3.09 -9.21 9.07
CA VAL A 34 -4.13 -9.21 10.12
C VAL A 34 -5.33 -10.08 9.75
N SER A 35 -5.23 -10.89 8.69
CA SER A 35 -6.31 -11.77 8.21
C SER A 35 -6.71 -12.84 9.20
N PHE A 36 -5.83 -13.20 10.14
CA PHE A 36 -6.12 -14.18 11.19
C PHE A 36 -7.00 -13.64 12.33
N ILE A 37 -7.24 -12.33 12.39
CA ILE A 37 -8.06 -11.70 13.44
C ILE A 37 -9.49 -11.54 12.91
N ALA A 38 -10.46 -12.15 13.58
CA ALA A 38 -11.86 -12.16 13.11
C ALA A 38 -12.57 -10.80 13.24
N SER A 39 -12.30 -10.05 14.32
CA SER A 39 -12.95 -8.75 14.56
C SER A 39 -12.27 -7.64 13.77
N ILE A 40 -13.04 -6.91 12.95
CA ILE A 40 -12.57 -5.77 12.15
C ILE A 40 -11.98 -4.67 13.05
N GLU A 41 -12.62 -4.38 14.17
CA GLU A 41 -12.14 -3.37 15.13
C GLU A 41 -10.75 -3.76 15.66
N ARG A 42 -10.58 -5.01 16.08
CA ARG A 42 -9.28 -5.52 16.54
C ARG A 42 -8.24 -5.56 15.42
N ARG A 43 -8.63 -5.82 14.18
CA ARG A 43 -7.72 -5.74 13.01
C ARG A 43 -7.18 -4.33 12.86
N ILE A 44 -8.05 -3.32 12.93
CA ILE A 44 -7.65 -1.91 12.83
C ILE A 44 -6.76 -1.50 14.02
N GLU A 45 -7.12 -1.87 15.25
CA GLU A 45 -6.29 -1.63 16.44
C GLU A 45 -4.90 -2.26 16.28
N THR A 46 -4.84 -3.50 15.77
CA THR A 46 -3.58 -4.21 15.54
C THR A 46 -2.77 -3.52 14.45
N LEU A 47 -3.40 -3.09 13.35
CA LEU A 47 -2.72 -2.31 12.30
C LEU A 47 -2.14 -1.00 12.86
N GLN A 48 -2.87 -0.29 13.73
CA GLN A 48 -2.38 0.93 14.37
C GLN A 48 -1.12 0.70 15.21
N GLN A 49 -1.03 -0.45 15.89
CA GLN A 49 0.11 -0.80 16.74
C GLN A 49 1.32 -1.34 15.95
N MET A 50 1.06 -2.10 14.89
CA MET A 50 2.12 -2.77 14.12
C MET A 50 2.79 -1.89 13.06
N LEU A 51 2.12 -0.80 12.63
CA LEU A 51 2.70 0.10 11.62
C LEU A 51 3.95 0.81 12.16
N HIS A 52 5.10 0.46 11.59
CA HIS A 52 6.38 1.06 11.92
C HIS A 52 6.48 2.48 11.37
N LYS A 53 6.77 3.44 12.25
CA LYS A 53 6.91 4.87 11.89
C LYS A 53 8.26 5.25 11.27
N GLY A 54 9.21 4.31 11.25
CA GLY A 54 10.54 4.48 10.67
C GLY A 54 10.53 4.94 9.21
N TRP A 55 11.59 5.63 8.80
CA TRP A 55 11.79 6.09 7.42
C TRP A 55 12.59 5.08 6.59
N ASP A 56 13.32 4.22 7.27
CA ASP A 56 14.07 3.05 6.80
C ASP A 56 13.23 1.78 6.75
N VAL A 57 11.93 1.85 7.08
CA VAL A 57 11.01 0.72 7.08
C VAL A 57 9.89 0.92 6.05
N MET A 58 9.66 -0.12 5.26
CA MET A 58 8.47 -0.28 4.43
C MET A 58 7.52 -1.27 5.09
N ASN A 59 6.33 -0.81 5.47
CA ASN A 59 5.27 -1.68 5.95
C ASN A 59 4.52 -2.26 4.74
N VAL A 60 4.49 -3.58 4.63
CA VAL A 60 3.73 -4.30 3.60
C VAL A 60 2.52 -4.93 4.28
N VAL A 61 1.36 -4.32 4.13
CA VAL A 61 0.11 -4.81 4.72
C VAL A 61 -0.56 -5.78 3.76
N VAL A 62 -0.96 -6.93 4.30
CA VAL A 62 -1.65 -8.00 3.58
C VAL A 62 -3.03 -8.22 4.17
N GLY A 63 -4.02 -8.44 3.31
CA GLY A 63 -5.35 -8.87 3.72
C GLY A 63 -6.28 -7.77 4.24
N ALA A 64 -6.10 -6.53 3.81
CA ALA A 64 -7.10 -5.47 4.04
C ALA A 64 -8.37 -5.79 3.22
N ASN A 65 -9.38 -6.34 3.90
CA ASN A 65 -10.51 -7.01 3.24
C ASN A 65 -11.89 -6.44 3.61
N SER A 66 -11.92 -5.36 4.39
CA SER A 66 -13.15 -4.66 4.77
C SER A 66 -13.07 -3.18 4.42
N ALA A 67 -14.23 -2.55 4.24
CA ALA A 67 -14.33 -1.12 3.97
C ALA A 67 -13.59 -0.29 5.03
N GLN A 68 -13.73 -0.67 6.30
CA GLN A 68 -13.14 0.05 7.43
C GLN A 68 -11.61 -0.07 7.45
N GLU A 69 -11.06 -1.24 7.12
CA GLU A 69 -9.60 -1.42 7.00
C GLU A 69 -9.04 -0.61 5.83
N ILE A 70 -9.72 -0.65 4.69
CA ILE A 70 -9.32 0.08 3.48
C ILE A 70 -9.36 1.58 3.76
N GLU A 71 -10.45 2.08 4.34
CA GLU A 71 -10.61 3.49 4.72
C GLU A 71 -9.51 3.92 5.68
N TYR A 72 -9.26 3.15 6.74
CA TYR A 72 -8.19 3.42 7.69
C TYR A 72 -6.82 3.50 6.99
N LEU A 73 -6.47 2.49 6.19
CA LEU A 73 -5.18 2.41 5.51
C LEU A 73 -4.99 3.56 4.50
N ARG A 74 -6.02 3.88 3.72
CA ARG A 74 -6.00 5.07 2.83
C ARG A 74 -5.85 6.35 3.64
N GLY A 75 -6.55 6.47 4.78
CA GLY A 75 -6.48 7.62 5.69
C GLY A 75 -5.09 7.86 6.27
N VAL A 76 -4.34 6.80 6.60
CA VAL A 76 -2.94 6.91 7.04
C VAL A 76 -1.95 7.05 5.88
N GLY A 77 -2.45 7.14 4.65
CA GLY A 77 -1.66 7.42 3.45
C GLY A 77 -1.03 6.20 2.80
N ALA A 78 -1.57 5.00 3.05
CA ALA A 78 -1.09 3.78 2.42
C ALA A 78 -1.29 3.81 0.90
N MET A 79 -0.35 3.18 0.20
CA MET A 79 -0.38 2.96 -1.25
C MET A 79 -0.93 1.57 -1.51
N PHE A 80 -1.99 1.47 -2.32
CA PHE A 80 -2.61 0.19 -2.65
C PHE A 80 -2.00 -0.35 -3.94
N CYS A 81 -1.58 -1.60 -3.88
CA CYS A 81 -0.96 -2.35 -4.96
C CYS A 81 -1.83 -3.56 -5.28
N ASN A 82 -2.55 -3.48 -6.38
CA ASN A 82 -3.50 -4.48 -6.84
C ASN A 82 -2.75 -5.51 -7.70
N VAL A 83 -2.81 -6.78 -7.35
CA VAL A 83 -2.17 -7.85 -8.11
C VAL A 83 -3.00 -8.11 -9.37
N HIS A 84 -2.41 -7.88 -10.53
CA HIS A 84 -3.09 -7.99 -11.82
C HIS A 84 -3.72 -9.37 -12.03
N ARG A 85 -4.94 -9.43 -12.58
CA ARG A 85 -5.77 -10.64 -12.79
C ARG A 85 -6.05 -11.51 -11.56
N HIS A 86 -5.51 -11.15 -10.41
CA HIS A 86 -5.66 -11.86 -9.15
C HIS A 86 -6.40 -11.01 -8.13
N TYR A 87 -7.17 -10.02 -8.55
CA TYR A 87 -7.96 -9.21 -7.63
C TYR A 87 -9.13 -10.03 -7.05
N PRO A 88 -9.29 -10.11 -5.72
CA PRO A 88 -10.39 -10.85 -5.12
C PRO A 88 -11.75 -10.23 -5.50
N GLN A 89 -12.68 -11.04 -6.00
CA GLN A 89 -13.99 -10.57 -6.44
C GLN A 89 -14.79 -9.85 -5.35
N HIS A 90 -14.73 -10.34 -4.11
CA HIS A 90 -15.44 -9.71 -2.98
C HIS A 90 -14.96 -8.27 -2.68
N LEU A 91 -13.73 -7.91 -3.05
CA LEU A 91 -13.24 -6.54 -2.88
C LEU A 91 -13.84 -5.59 -3.91
N LEU A 92 -14.30 -6.08 -5.08
CA LEU A 92 -14.97 -5.24 -6.08
C LEU A 92 -16.29 -4.66 -5.57
N GLU A 93 -16.90 -5.29 -4.58
CA GLU A 93 -18.15 -4.86 -3.95
C GLU A 93 -17.92 -3.83 -2.83
N ILE A 94 -16.66 -3.62 -2.41
CA ILE A 94 -16.32 -2.71 -1.32
C ILE A 94 -16.00 -1.32 -1.91
N PRO A 95 -16.78 -0.28 -1.57
CA PRO A 95 -16.50 1.08 -2.03
C PRO A 95 -15.10 1.54 -1.62
N GLY A 96 -14.35 2.07 -2.58
CA GLY A 96 -12.98 2.56 -2.34
C GLY A 96 -11.92 1.47 -2.21
N ALA A 97 -12.26 0.20 -2.40
CA ALA A 97 -11.27 -0.88 -2.46
C ALA A 97 -10.30 -0.68 -3.62
N ILE A 98 -10.82 -0.32 -4.80
CA ILE A 98 -10.04 0.10 -5.96
C ILE A 98 -10.15 1.61 -6.15
N HIS A 99 -9.00 2.25 -6.36
CA HIS A 99 -8.90 3.66 -6.73
C HIS A 99 -8.00 3.83 -7.96
N ARG A 100 -8.22 4.88 -8.74
CA ARG A 100 -7.41 5.20 -9.94
C ARG A 100 -5.92 5.38 -9.63
N ASP A 101 -5.62 5.83 -8.41
CA ASP A 101 -4.24 6.06 -7.94
C ASP A 101 -3.57 4.80 -7.37
N ASP A 102 -4.24 3.65 -7.43
CA ASP A 102 -3.65 2.39 -7.02
C ASP A 102 -2.65 1.92 -8.08
N VAL A 103 -1.64 1.19 -7.64
CA VAL A 103 -0.62 0.62 -8.52
C VAL A 103 -1.06 -0.78 -8.93
N LEU A 104 -0.99 -1.10 -10.20
CA LEU A 104 -1.25 -2.44 -10.71
C LEU A 104 0.08 -3.20 -10.78
N VAL A 105 0.16 -4.36 -10.13
CA VAL A 105 1.41 -5.12 -9.97
C VAL A 105 1.27 -6.49 -10.60
N SER A 106 2.22 -6.85 -11.46
CA SER A 106 2.34 -8.19 -12.02
C SER A 106 3.14 -9.11 -11.10
N THR A 107 2.80 -10.40 -11.13
CA THR A 107 3.56 -11.46 -10.47
C THR A 107 4.59 -12.10 -11.39
N TRP A 108 4.54 -11.77 -12.69
CA TRP A 108 5.36 -12.32 -13.75
C TRP A 108 6.18 -11.22 -14.42
N GLN A 109 7.39 -11.55 -14.85
CA GLN A 109 8.29 -10.65 -15.59
C GLN A 109 7.88 -10.44 -17.06
N TYR A 110 6.70 -10.93 -17.47
CA TYR A 110 6.25 -10.80 -18.85
C TYR A 110 5.43 -9.53 -19.01
N GLU A 111 5.75 -8.76 -20.05
CA GLU A 111 4.93 -7.64 -20.51
C GLU A 111 3.55 -8.16 -20.92
N GLU A 112 2.51 -7.66 -20.26
CA GLU A 112 1.13 -7.89 -20.67
C GLU A 112 0.73 -6.81 -21.68
N SER A 113 0.24 -7.20 -22.86
CA SER A 113 0.01 -6.29 -23.98
C SER A 113 -1.25 -5.43 -23.84
N ASP A 114 -2.14 -5.77 -22.89
CA ASP A 114 -3.46 -5.17 -22.73
C ASP A 114 -3.52 -4.08 -21.64
N VAL A 115 -2.61 -4.11 -20.65
CA VAL A 115 -2.59 -3.15 -19.55
C VAL A 115 -1.15 -2.90 -19.08
N GLU A 116 -0.82 -1.64 -18.76
CA GLU A 116 0.44 -1.30 -18.11
C GLU A 116 0.43 -1.83 -16.66
N VAL A 117 1.29 -2.81 -16.39
CA VAL A 117 1.47 -3.43 -15.09
C VAL A 117 2.92 -3.27 -14.68
N LEU A 118 3.15 -2.99 -13.39
CA LEU A 118 4.50 -2.84 -12.86
C LEU A 118 5.02 -4.15 -12.30
N SER A 119 6.32 -4.40 -12.44
CA SER A 119 7.01 -5.41 -11.62
C SER A 119 6.94 -5.03 -10.13
N PRO A 120 7.19 -5.97 -9.19
CA PRO A 120 7.25 -5.63 -7.76
C PRO A 120 8.27 -4.52 -7.44
N ASP A 121 9.40 -4.48 -8.14
CA ASP A 121 10.46 -3.47 -7.97
C ASP A 121 10.09 -2.10 -8.56
N GLU A 122 9.41 -2.08 -9.70
CA GLU A 122 8.84 -0.87 -10.27
C GLU A 122 7.71 -0.32 -9.39
N ALA A 123 6.82 -1.20 -8.90
CA ALA A 123 5.73 -0.83 -8.01
C ALA A 123 6.25 -0.23 -6.69
N PHE A 124 7.32 -0.80 -6.14
CA PHE A 124 8.02 -0.23 -5.01
C PHE A 124 8.57 1.17 -5.32
N SER A 125 9.27 1.31 -6.45
CA SER A 125 9.86 2.59 -6.89
C SER A 125 8.78 3.66 -7.07
N GLU A 126 7.67 3.30 -7.70
CA GLU A 126 6.52 4.18 -7.90
C GLU A 126 5.88 4.59 -6.57
N CYS A 127 5.68 3.64 -5.65
CA CYS A 127 5.18 3.93 -4.30
C CYS A 127 6.11 4.89 -3.54
N LEU A 128 7.43 4.71 -3.66
CA LEU A 128 8.42 5.55 -3.02
C LEU A 128 8.43 6.97 -3.61
N VAL A 129 8.35 7.10 -4.94
CA VAL A 129 8.27 8.40 -5.64
C VAL A 129 6.99 9.13 -5.24
N ARG A 130 5.84 8.45 -5.25
CA ARG A 130 4.55 9.02 -4.84
C ARG A 130 4.55 9.45 -3.38
N ASP A 131 5.10 8.66 -2.46
CA ASP A 131 5.24 9.03 -1.05
C ASP A 131 6.12 10.27 -0.87
N ARG A 132 7.27 10.34 -1.55
CA ARG A 132 8.15 11.52 -1.53
C ARG A 132 7.44 12.77 -2.05
N ALA A 133 6.72 12.66 -3.18
CA ALA A 133 5.96 13.77 -3.74
C ALA A 133 4.84 14.25 -2.80
N ARG A 134 4.10 13.32 -2.17
CA ARG A 134 3.07 13.63 -1.16
C ARG A 134 3.68 14.38 0.03
N ARG A 135 4.85 13.96 0.51
CA ARG A 135 5.53 14.63 1.63
C ARG A 135 6.00 16.04 1.29
N ARG A 136 6.56 16.25 0.08
CA ARG A 136 6.96 17.58 -0.39
C ARG A 136 5.77 18.54 -0.44
N LYS A 137 4.65 18.12 -1.06
CA LYS A 137 3.40 18.91 -1.09
C LYS A 137 2.91 19.27 0.31
N ARG A 138 2.95 18.33 1.26
CA ARG A 138 2.57 18.60 2.67
C ARG A 138 3.49 19.61 3.36
N GLN A 139 4.78 19.63 3.04
CA GLN A 139 5.71 20.62 3.56
C GLN A 139 5.42 22.00 2.98
N GLU A 140 5.22 22.11 1.66
CA GLU A 140 4.90 23.38 0.99
C GLU A 140 3.62 24.03 1.53
N VAL A 141 2.56 23.25 1.76
CA VAL A 141 1.30 23.74 2.35
C VAL A 141 1.52 24.29 3.77
N ARG A 142 2.34 23.63 4.59
CA ARG A 142 2.65 24.09 5.96
C ARG A 142 3.40 25.43 5.94
N HIS A 143 4.42 25.55 5.10
CA HIS A 143 5.16 26.81 4.96
C HIS A 143 4.27 27.93 4.40
N GLY A 144 3.41 27.63 3.42
CA GLY A 144 2.45 28.61 2.89
C GLY A 144 1.41 29.10 3.91
N HIS A 145 1.00 28.25 4.86
CA HIS A 145 0.10 28.65 5.95
C HIS A 145 0.78 29.53 6.99
N GLU A 146 2.06 29.28 7.31
CA GLU A 146 2.82 30.09 8.27
C GLU A 146 3.11 31.50 7.76
N VAL A 147 3.31 31.68 6.45
CA VAL A 147 3.50 33.03 5.86
C VAL A 147 2.20 33.85 5.88
N HIS A 148 1.03 33.20 5.84
CA HIS A 148 -0.26 33.90 5.80
C HIS A 148 -0.82 34.29 7.18
N CYS A 149 -0.38 33.65 8.26
CA CYS A 149 -0.81 33.97 9.64
C CYS A 149 0.02 35.09 10.30
N HIS A 150 1.04 35.62 9.63
CA HIS A 150 1.91 36.69 10.13
C HIS A 150 1.72 38.03 9.39
N GLN A 151 0.62 38.21 8.67
CA GLN A 151 0.21 39.49 8.08
C GLN A 151 -1.02 40.06 8.78
#